data_AF-A0A7C2L3B4-F1
#
_entry.id   AF-A0A7C2L3B4-F1
#
_cell.length_a   1.000
_cell.length_b   1.000
_cell.length_c   1.000
_cell.angle_alpha   90.00
_cell.angle_beta   90.00
_cell.angle_gamma   90.00
#
_symmetry.space_group_name_H-M   'P 1'
#
loop_
_entity.id
_entity.type
_entity.pdbx_description
1 polymer ?
#
loop_
_entity_poly.entity_id
_entity_poly.type
_entity_poly.pdbx_seq_one_letter_code
_entity_poly.pdbx_strand_id
1 'polypeptide(L)' 'IVHKDLGEQILQRLINDLAQVAVVESPPRLEGNNLVAVFAPKKHHKS' A
#
# COMPACT_ATOMS: atom_id res chain seq x y z
N ILE A 1 6.99 -19.91 2.64
CA ILE A 1 6.86 -19.00 3.81
C ILE A 1 7.69 -17.71 3.59
N VAL A 2 8.85 -17.77 2.94
CA VAL A 2 9.73 -16.62 2.59
C VAL A 2 9.08 -15.52 1.73
N HIS A 3 8.08 -15.83 0.90
CA HIS A 3 7.49 -14.83 -0.03
C HIS A 3 6.56 -13.81 0.63
N LYS A 4 6.03 -14.09 1.84
CA LYS A 4 5.06 -13.19 2.49
C LYS A 4 5.75 -12.00 3.14
N ASP A 5 6.81 -12.26 3.91
CA ASP A 5 7.53 -11.23 4.66
C ASP A 5 8.20 -10.22 3.73
N LEU A 6 8.76 -10.69 2.61
CA LEU A 6 9.33 -9.81 1.59
C LEU A 6 8.26 -8.93 0.93
N GLY A 7 7.10 -9.51 0.60
CA GLY A 7 5.97 -8.75 0.06
C GLY A 7 5.49 -7.67 1.02
N GLU A 8 5.38 -8.00 2.31
CA GLU A 8 4.98 -7.05 3.35
C GLU A 8 5.99 -5.91 3.50
N GLN A 9 7.29 -6.20 3.47
CA GLN A 9 8.33 -5.17 3.50
C GLN A 9 8.28 -4.23 2.30
N ILE A 10 8.02 -4.76 1.10
CA ILE A 10 7.88 -3.95 -0.12
C ILE A 10 6.67 -3.03 -0.01
N LEU A 11 5.51 -3.56 0.41
CA LEU A 11 4.31 -2.75 0.56
C LEU A 11 4.46 -1.68 1.67
N GLN A 12 5.17 -1.99 2.76
CA GLN A 12 5.49 -0.99 3.78
C GLN A 12 6.38 0.13 3.25
N ARG A 13 7.39 -0.19 2.43
CA ARG A 13 8.22 0.85 1.77
C ARG A 13 7.36 1.71 0.85
N LEU A 14 6.49 1.09 0.04
CA LEU A 14 5.60 1.80 -0.86
C LEU A 14 4.64 2.74 -0.12
N ILE A 15 4.13 2.34 1.05
CA ILE A 15 3.31 3.22 1.92
C ILE A 15 4.09 4.47 2.31
N ASN A 16 5.34 4.32 2.75
CA ASN A 16 6.18 5.44 3.16
C ASN A 16 6.51 6.36 1.98
N ASP A 17 6.85 5.78 0.83
CA ASP A 17 7.20 6.54 -0.38
C ASP A 17 6.00 7.34 -0.93
N LEU A 18 4.80 6.76 -0.85
CA LEU A 18 3.56 7.40 -1.31
C LEU A 18 2.91 8.32 -0.26
N ALA A 19 3.43 8.38 0.97
CA ALA A 19 2.81 9.11 2.09
C ALA A 19 2.59 10.60 1.81
N GLN A 20 3.32 11.20 0.87
CA GLN A 20 3.16 12.61 0.49
C GLN A 20 1.95 12.84 -0.42
N VAL A 21 1.68 11.92 -1.35
CA VAL A 21 0.72 12.10 -2.47
C VAL A 21 -0.53 11.22 -2.39
N ALA A 22 -0.49 10.17 -1.57
CA ALA A 22 -1.58 9.22 -1.40
C ALA A 22 -1.89 8.95 0.07
N VAL A 23 -3.05 8.37 0.32
CA VAL A 23 -3.47 7.81 1.61
C VAL A 23 -3.73 6.32 1.44
N VAL A 24 -3.46 5.55 2.49
CA VAL A 24 -3.77 4.12 2.51
C VAL A 24 -5.27 3.98 2.76
N GLU A 25 -5.98 3.45 1.77
CA GLU A 25 -7.41 3.15 1.88
C GLU A 25 -7.62 1.77 2.50
N SER A 26 -6.79 0.79 2.11
CA SER A 26 -6.74 -0.55 2.73
C SER A 26 -5.30 -0.97 2.98
N PRO A 27 -4.97 -1.39 4.21
CA PRO A 27 -3.62 -1.83 4.54
C PRO A 27 -3.27 -3.15 3.84
N PRO A 28 -1.97 -3.48 3.73
CA PRO A 28 -1.50 -4.76 3.20
C PRO A 28 -2.20 -5.96 3.84
N ARG A 29 -2.85 -6.79 3.03
CA ARG A 29 -3.55 -8.02 3.47
C ARG A 29 -3.41 -9.12 2.45
N LEU A 30 -3.38 -10.37 2.92
CA LEU A 30 -3.47 -11.54 2.04
C LEU A 30 -4.90 -11.73 1.55
N GLU A 31 -5.06 -11.74 0.23
CA GLU A 31 -6.26 -12.15 -0.48
C GLU A 31 -5.92 -13.38 -1.33
N GLY A 32 -6.31 -14.55 -0.83
CA GLY A 32 -5.86 -15.84 -1.37
C GLY A 32 -4.35 -15.98 -1.26
N ASN A 33 -3.68 -16.04 -2.40
CA ASN A 33 -2.22 -16.14 -2.50
C ASN A 33 -1.52 -14.80 -2.77
N ASN A 34 -2.27 -13.70 -2.86
CA ASN A 34 -1.75 -12.38 -3.20
C ASN A 34 -1.73 -11.48 -1.97
N LEU A 35 -0.71 -10.65 -1.85
CA LEU A 35 -0.65 -9.60 -0.83
C LEU A 35 -1.04 -8.26 -1.49
N VAL A 36 -2.11 -7.64 -1.00
CA VAL A 36 -2.76 -6.49 -1.65
C VAL A 36 -2.84 -5.33 -0.67
N ALA A 37 -2.54 -4.11 -1.14
CA ALA A 37 -2.79 -2.85 -0.44
C ALA A 37 -3.47 -1.87 -1.41
N VAL A 38 -4.38 -1.03 -0.91
CA VAL A 38 -5.13 -0.07 -1.72
C VAL A 38 -4.76 1.35 -1.30
N PHE A 39 -4.45 2.18 -2.28
CA PHE A 39 -4.07 3.58 -2.09
C PHE A 39 -5.05 4.48 -2.85
N ALA A 40 -5.45 5.57 -2.21
CA ALA A 40 -6.21 6.63 -2.85
C ALA A 40 -5.33 7.89 -2.95
N PRO A 41 -5.41 8.67 -4.05
CA PRO A 41 -4.69 9.93 -4.14
C PRO A 41 -5.23 10.91 -3.07
N LYS A 42 -4.35 11.69 -2.47
CA LYS A 42 -4.80 12.85 -1.69
C LYS A 42 -5.54 13.78 -2.65
N LYS A 43 -6.70 14.29 -2.22
CA LYS A 43 -7.45 15.28 -3.00
C LYS A 43 -6.57 16.51 -3.20
N HIS A 44 -5.90 16.61 -4.35
CA HIS A 44 -5.47 17.90 -4.86
C HIS A 44 -6.74 18.64 -5.22
N HIS A 45 -7.04 19.66 -4.42
CA HIS A 45 -8.13 20.59 -4.65
C HIS A 45 -8.11 21.05 -6.12
N LYS A 46 -8.95 20.43 -6.96
CA LYS A 46 -9.37 21.05 -8.22
C LYS A 46 -10.49 22.01 -7.83
N SER A 47 -10.08 23.22 -7.49
CA SER A 47 -10.98 24.37 -7.50
C SER A 47 -11.27 24.79 -8.94
#